data_AF-K1R878-F1
#
_entry.id   AF-K1R878-F1
#
_cell.length_a   1.000
_cell.length_b   1.000
_cell.length_c   1.000
_cell.angle_alpha   90.00
_cell.angle_beta   90.00
_cell.angle_gamma   90.00
#
_symmetry.space_group_name_H-M   'P 1'
#
loop_
_entity.id
_entity.type
_entity.pdbx_description
1 polymer ?
#
loop_
_entity_poly.entity_id
_entity_poly.type
_entity_poly.pdbx_seq_one_letter_code
_entity_poly.pdbx_strand_id
1 'polypeptide(L)'
;MLNDGDCSNDCPSFTYGVECEKTCTCDQNKSLSCDKDTGECLCKDGWAGVRCTCRNKSDCDENSYCDGTSCVCNDGFLTKTSNCSATYACFQFYYHMRGEDMGELDVIIEDKSGSEVGRWSRSGNVNSDWNQGFISLPANAEMDLLYIRPNPDSACSNLYPGRGRMCPGAWRGLL
;
A
#
# COMPACT_ATOMS: atom_id res chain seq x y z
N MET A 1 -23.93 -14.47 -44.34
CA MET A 1 -24.05 -13.26 -43.52
C MET A 1 -23.85 -13.71 -42.09
N LEU A 2 -22.78 -13.26 -41.43
CA LEU A 2 -22.61 -13.49 -40.00
C LEU A 2 -23.71 -12.66 -39.33
N ASN A 3 -24.75 -13.32 -38.81
CA ASN A 3 -25.61 -12.69 -37.84
C ASN A 3 -24.90 -12.90 -36.50
N ASP A 4 -24.29 -11.82 -36.00
CA ASP A 4 -23.88 -11.70 -34.61
C ASP A 4 -25.11 -11.98 -33.73
N GLY A 5 -25.25 -13.25 -33.36
CA GLY A 5 -26.28 -13.73 -32.46
C GLY A 5 -25.98 -13.16 -31.09
N ASP A 6 -26.87 -12.28 -30.66
CA ASP A 6 -26.95 -11.70 -29.33
C ASP A 6 -26.42 -12.66 -28.23
N CYS A 7 -25.26 -12.31 -27.67
CA CYS A 7 -24.62 -13.05 -26.58
C CYS A 7 -25.16 -12.64 -25.20
N SER A 8 -26.36 -12.05 -25.10
CA SER A 8 -26.97 -11.71 -23.80
C SER A 8 -27.81 -12.87 -23.26
N ASN A 9 -27.14 -13.90 -22.75
CA ASN A 9 -27.75 -14.78 -21.74
C ASN A 9 -27.66 -14.04 -20.39
N ASP A 10 -28.46 -12.99 -20.24
CA ASP A 10 -28.57 -12.33 -18.94
C ASP A 10 -29.21 -13.29 -17.95
N CYS A 11 -28.50 -13.55 -16.85
CA CYS A 11 -29.02 -14.39 -15.81
C CYS A 11 -30.25 -13.75 -15.16
N PRO A 12 -31.23 -14.55 -14.71
CA PRO A 12 -32.29 -14.05 -13.84
C PRO A 12 -31.70 -13.25 -12.68
N SER A 13 -32.39 -12.17 -12.27
CA SER A 13 -31.89 -11.30 -11.22
C SER A 13 -31.44 -12.09 -9.98
N PHE A 14 -30.25 -11.77 -9.47
CA PHE A 14 -29.61 -12.44 -8.33
C PHE A 14 -29.12 -13.88 -8.59
N THR A 15 -28.83 -14.23 -9.84
CA THR A 15 -28.15 -15.48 -10.21
C THR A 15 -26.95 -15.23 -11.11
N TYR A 16 -25.97 -16.14 -11.10
CA TYR A 16 -24.72 -16.04 -11.84
C TYR A 16 -24.13 -17.42 -12.18
N GLY A 17 -23.10 -17.43 -13.02
CA GLY A 17 -22.41 -18.61 -13.50
C GLY A 17 -23.03 -19.21 -14.76
N VAL A 18 -22.41 -20.28 -15.26
CA VAL A 18 -22.90 -21.03 -16.42
C VAL A 18 -24.31 -21.53 -16.12
N GLU A 19 -25.25 -21.27 -17.04
CA GLU A 19 -26.67 -21.59 -16.89
C GLU A 19 -27.36 -20.98 -15.64
N CYS A 20 -26.73 -19.99 -14.99
CA CYS A 20 -27.28 -19.25 -13.85
C CYS A 20 -27.60 -20.13 -12.63
N GLU A 21 -26.88 -21.24 -12.46
CA GLU A 21 -27.11 -22.21 -11.38
C GLU A 21 -26.75 -21.68 -9.98
N LYS A 22 -25.99 -20.58 -9.88
CA LYS A 22 -25.53 -20.04 -8.59
C LYS A 22 -26.37 -18.84 -8.18
N THR A 23 -26.77 -18.80 -6.92
CA THR A 23 -27.45 -17.64 -6.32
C THR A 23 -26.45 -16.64 -5.76
N CYS A 24 -26.66 -15.36 -6.05
CA CYS A 24 -25.86 -14.28 -5.51
C CYS A 24 -26.09 -14.10 -4.01
N THR A 25 -25.04 -13.77 -3.27
CA THR A 25 -25.10 -13.63 -1.81
C THR A 25 -25.47 -12.22 -1.34
N CYS A 26 -25.83 -11.33 -2.27
CA CYS A 26 -26.14 -9.92 -2.04
C CYS A 26 -27.31 -9.70 -1.08
N ASP A 27 -27.30 -8.59 -0.34
CA ASP A 27 -28.51 -8.09 0.33
C ASP A 27 -29.46 -7.53 -0.73
N GLN A 28 -30.51 -8.27 -1.07
CA GLN A 28 -31.45 -7.93 -2.14
C GLN A 28 -32.17 -6.58 -1.92
N ASN A 29 -32.30 -6.12 -0.67
CA ASN A 29 -32.92 -4.83 -0.39
C ASN A 29 -32.03 -3.65 -0.79
N LYS A 30 -30.71 -3.88 -0.82
CA LYS A 30 -29.66 -2.85 -0.96
C LYS A 30 -28.85 -2.99 -2.26
N SER A 31 -29.18 -4.00 -3.06
CA SER A 31 -28.52 -4.32 -4.32
C SER A 31 -29.50 -4.18 -5.48
N LEU A 32 -29.00 -3.75 -6.64
CA LEU A 32 -29.73 -3.72 -7.90
C LEU A 32 -29.79 -5.13 -8.51
N SER A 33 -28.65 -5.81 -8.56
CA SER A 33 -28.46 -7.18 -9.05
C SER A 33 -27.04 -7.65 -8.69
N CYS A 34 -26.51 -8.64 -9.41
CA CYS A 34 -25.12 -9.07 -9.36
C CYS A 34 -24.62 -9.33 -10.79
N ASP A 35 -23.30 -9.32 -10.95
CA ASP A 35 -22.63 -9.69 -12.19
C ASP A 35 -22.92 -11.16 -12.54
N LYS A 36 -23.30 -11.42 -13.79
CA LYS A 36 -23.73 -12.74 -14.26
C LYS A 36 -22.60 -13.76 -14.33
N ASP A 37 -21.35 -13.31 -14.44
CA ASP A 37 -20.19 -14.18 -14.62
C ASP A 37 -19.47 -14.41 -13.27
N THR A 38 -19.31 -13.34 -12.47
CA THR A 38 -18.54 -13.37 -11.22
C THR A 38 -19.40 -13.50 -9.97
N GLY A 39 -20.67 -13.07 -10.02
CA GLY A 39 -21.56 -13.00 -8.85
C GLY A 39 -21.33 -11.79 -7.95
N GLU A 40 -20.49 -10.84 -8.36
CA GLU A 40 -20.24 -9.59 -7.62
C GLU A 40 -21.49 -8.71 -7.56
N CYS A 41 -21.80 -8.14 -6.39
CA CYS A 41 -23.03 -7.39 -6.19
C CYS A 41 -22.97 -5.97 -6.77
N LEU A 42 -23.98 -5.61 -7.56
CA LEU A 42 -24.20 -4.24 -8.02
C LEU A 42 -25.07 -3.52 -6.99
N CYS A 43 -24.47 -2.65 -6.18
CA CYS A 43 -25.14 -1.98 -5.07
C CYS A 43 -26.03 -0.81 -5.53
N LYS A 44 -27.13 -0.57 -4.80
CA LYS A 44 -27.92 0.65 -4.94
C LYS A 44 -27.11 1.86 -4.47
N ASP A 45 -27.48 3.05 -4.92
CA ASP A 45 -26.88 4.29 -4.45
C ASP A 45 -26.88 4.36 -2.91
N GLY A 46 -25.73 4.74 -2.35
CA GLY A 46 -25.53 4.74 -0.91
C GLY A 46 -25.28 3.36 -0.28
N TRP A 47 -25.01 2.32 -1.08
CA TRP A 47 -24.57 1.01 -0.58
C TRP A 47 -23.27 0.54 -1.26
N ALA A 48 -22.47 -0.23 -0.53
CA ALA A 48 -21.19 -0.76 -1.00
C ALA A 48 -20.81 -2.07 -0.29
N GLY A 49 -19.67 -2.63 -0.70
CA GLY A 49 -19.13 -3.89 -0.17
C GLY A 49 -19.61 -5.11 -0.95
N VAL A 50 -18.96 -6.25 -0.72
CA VAL A 50 -19.18 -7.51 -1.48
C VAL A 50 -20.63 -7.99 -1.44
N ARG A 51 -21.40 -7.62 -0.40
CA ARG A 51 -22.83 -8.00 -0.24
C ARG A 51 -23.77 -6.79 -0.18
N CYS A 52 -23.30 -5.59 -0.51
CA CYS A 52 -24.06 -4.33 -0.42
C CYS A 52 -24.66 -4.03 0.95
N THR A 53 -24.00 -4.46 2.02
CA THR A 53 -24.48 -4.27 3.40
C THR A 53 -23.90 -3.01 4.06
N CYS A 54 -22.97 -2.32 3.40
CA CYS A 54 -22.33 -1.10 3.92
C CYS A 54 -23.03 0.13 3.40
N ARG A 55 -23.53 0.99 4.30
CA ARG A 55 -24.17 2.25 3.93
C ARG A 55 -23.07 3.27 3.64
N ASN A 56 -23.12 3.89 2.47
CA ASN A 56 -22.21 4.90 1.92
C ASN A 56 -20.75 4.43 1.78
N LYS A 57 -20.31 4.19 0.53
CA LYS A 57 -18.90 3.94 0.16
C LYS A 57 -17.91 5.01 0.68
N SER A 58 -18.41 6.19 1.03
CA SER A 58 -17.64 7.31 1.60
C SER A 58 -17.23 7.13 3.06
N ASP A 59 -17.77 6.13 3.77
CA ASP A 59 -17.51 5.97 5.20
C ASP A 59 -16.18 5.24 5.48
N CYS A 60 -15.59 4.63 4.45
CA CYS A 60 -14.30 3.94 4.49
C CYS A 60 -13.24 4.75 3.73
N ASP A 61 -12.13 5.08 4.38
CA ASP A 61 -10.98 5.76 3.75
C ASP A 61 -10.34 4.88 2.66
N GLU A 62 -9.53 5.51 1.79
CA GLU A 62 -8.81 4.87 0.66
C GLU A 62 -8.00 3.62 1.04
N ASN A 63 -7.61 3.49 2.32
CA ASN A 63 -6.81 2.37 2.84
C ASN A 63 -7.65 1.30 3.58
N SER A 64 -8.94 1.23 3.28
CA SER A 64 -9.86 0.25 3.85
C SER A 64 -10.83 -0.30 2.82
N TYR A 65 -11.33 -1.50 3.10
CA TYR A 65 -12.44 -2.10 2.40
C TYR A 65 -13.57 -2.40 3.37
N CYS A 66 -14.78 -2.57 2.86
CA CYS A 66 -15.91 -2.92 3.71
C CYS A 66 -16.12 -4.43 3.76
N ASP A 67 -16.02 -5.03 4.95
CA ASP A 67 -16.35 -6.45 5.22
C ASP A 67 -17.84 -6.64 5.59
N GLY A 68 -18.69 -5.82 4.99
CA GLY A 68 -20.14 -5.93 5.13
C GLY A 68 -20.78 -5.20 6.31
N THR A 69 -20.12 -5.06 7.46
CA THR A 69 -20.67 -4.27 8.59
C THR A 69 -19.74 -3.16 9.09
N SER A 70 -18.47 -3.18 8.71
CA SER A 70 -17.46 -2.24 9.20
C SER A 70 -16.36 -2.05 8.14
N CYS A 71 -15.71 -0.89 8.18
CA CYS A 71 -14.48 -0.67 7.43
C CYS A 71 -13.35 -1.46 8.07
N VAL A 72 -12.76 -2.36 7.30
CA VAL A 72 -11.59 -3.16 7.66
C VAL A 72 -10.41 -2.57 6.89
N CYS A 73 -9.33 -2.27 7.60
CA CYS A 73 -8.14 -1.75 6.95
C CYS A 73 -7.49 -2.80 6.05
N ASN A 74 -6.87 -2.34 4.96
CA ASN A 74 -6.01 -3.18 4.15
C ASN A 74 -4.84 -3.72 4.98
N ASP A 75 -4.23 -4.81 4.54
CA ASP A 75 -3.01 -5.34 5.17
C ASP A 75 -1.94 -4.23 5.28
N GLY A 76 -1.37 -4.09 6.47
CA GLY A 76 -0.42 -3.01 6.77
C GLY A 76 -1.07 -1.71 7.26
N PHE A 77 -2.32 -1.74 7.75
CA PHE A 77 -3.01 -0.60 8.37
C PHE A 77 -3.79 -1.02 9.64
N LEU A 78 -3.86 -0.20 10.71
CA LEU A 78 -4.30 -0.65 12.06
C LEU A 78 -5.64 -0.12 12.62
N THR A 79 -6.28 0.88 12.02
CA THR A 79 -7.35 1.66 12.69
C THR A 79 -8.76 1.29 12.23
N LYS A 80 -9.52 0.68 13.14
CA LYS A 80 -10.63 -0.24 12.85
C LYS A 80 -12.03 0.36 12.60
N THR A 81 -12.18 1.66 12.33
CA THR A 81 -13.54 2.26 12.22
C THR A 81 -13.75 3.34 11.15
N SER A 82 -12.72 3.81 10.46
CA SER A 82 -12.80 4.67 9.26
C SER A 82 -11.41 5.19 8.90
N ASN A 83 -10.57 5.46 9.91
CA ASN A 83 -9.33 6.23 9.75
C ASN A 83 -8.08 5.34 9.63
N CYS A 84 -7.96 4.50 8.60
CA CYS A 84 -6.86 3.54 8.46
C CYS A 84 -5.46 4.21 8.34
N SER A 85 -4.64 4.01 9.37
CA SER A 85 -3.26 4.50 9.49
C SER A 85 -2.32 3.38 9.13
N ALA A 86 -1.34 3.67 8.27
CA ALA A 86 -0.31 2.71 7.91
C ALA A 86 0.36 2.16 9.18
N THR A 87 0.77 0.89 9.17
CA THR A 87 1.60 0.29 10.22
C THR A 87 3.06 0.50 9.95
N TYR A 88 3.42 0.57 8.67
CA TYR A 88 4.77 0.83 8.21
C TYR A 88 4.78 1.98 7.20
N ALA A 89 5.78 2.84 7.32
CA ALA A 89 6.18 3.82 6.32
C ALA A 89 7.45 3.30 5.61
N CYS A 90 7.83 3.95 4.51
CA CYS A 90 9.18 3.80 3.97
C CYS A 90 9.92 5.12 3.90
N PHE A 91 11.21 5.07 4.21
CA PHE A 91 12.18 6.10 3.86
C PHE A 91 12.92 5.64 2.60
N GLN A 92 12.80 6.44 1.54
CA GLN A 92 13.52 6.21 0.29
C GLN A 92 14.58 7.29 0.08
N PHE A 93 15.75 6.90 -0.42
CA PHE A 93 16.86 7.80 -0.70
C PHE A 93 17.62 7.34 -1.94
N TYR A 94 18.41 8.25 -2.52
CA TYR A 94 19.29 7.93 -3.63
C TYR A 94 20.74 7.95 -3.15
N TYR A 95 21.54 7.01 -3.67
CA TYR A 95 22.96 6.89 -3.38
C TYR A 95 23.76 6.59 -4.64
N HIS A 96 25.02 7.00 -4.64
CA HIS A 96 25.98 6.76 -5.71
C HIS A 96 27.26 6.22 -5.08
N MET A 97 27.70 5.05 -5.53
CA MET A 97 28.90 4.35 -5.00
C MET A 97 29.74 3.87 -6.18
N ARG A 98 30.71 4.70 -6.57
CA ARG A 98 31.61 4.45 -7.71
C ARG A 98 33.07 4.59 -7.29
N GLY A 99 33.84 3.53 -7.52
CA GLY A 99 35.29 3.53 -7.31
C GLY A 99 35.78 2.22 -6.69
N GLU A 100 37.06 1.90 -6.88
CA GLU A 100 37.66 0.69 -6.31
C GLU A 100 37.89 0.82 -4.79
N ASP A 101 38.09 2.05 -4.31
CA ASP A 101 38.17 2.40 -2.90
C ASP A 101 36.79 2.73 -2.31
N MET A 102 35.71 2.10 -2.78
CA MET A 102 34.38 2.34 -2.21
C MET A 102 34.20 1.52 -0.94
N GLY A 103 34.01 2.23 0.16
CA GLY A 103 33.71 1.67 1.46
C GLY A 103 32.27 1.19 1.65
N GLU A 104 31.78 1.30 2.87
CA GLU A 104 30.40 0.95 3.24
C GLU A 104 29.60 2.20 3.60
N LEU A 105 28.38 2.25 3.07
CA LEU A 105 27.38 3.28 3.33
C LEU A 105 26.31 2.71 4.25
N ASP A 106 26.31 3.16 5.50
CA ASP A 106 25.25 2.90 6.46
C ASP A 106 24.26 4.08 6.50
N VAL A 107 22.98 3.76 6.39
CA VAL A 107 21.86 4.68 6.61
C VAL A 107 21.05 4.14 7.77
N ILE A 108 21.11 4.85 8.89
CA ILE A 108 20.48 4.46 10.16
C ILE A 108 19.46 5.52 10.53
N ILE A 109 18.27 5.07 10.92
CA ILE A 109 17.17 5.91 11.40
C ILE A 109 16.96 5.57 12.86
N GLU A 110 17.04 6.60 13.70
CA GLU A 110 16.81 6.49 15.13
C GLU A 110 15.52 7.25 15.51
N ASP A 111 14.81 6.75 16.52
CA ASP A 111 13.70 7.49 17.12
C ASP A 111 14.21 8.62 18.04
N LYS A 112 13.27 9.41 18.59
CA LYS A 112 13.58 10.47 19.58
C LYS A 112 14.31 10.00 20.84
N SER A 113 14.29 8.70 21.14
CA SER A 113 15.01 8.11 22.28
C SER A 113 16.43 7.67 21.93
N GLY A 114 16.83 7.77 20.65
CA GLY A 114 18.11 7.27 20.14
C GLY A 114 18.12 5.77 19.87
N SER A 115 16.95 5.11 19.82
CA SER A 115 16.86 3.69 19.46
C SER A 115 16.86 3.55 17.94
N GLU A 116 17.68 2.65 17.41
CA GLU A 116 17.65 2.29 15.98
C GLU A 116 16.29 1.67 15.63
N VAL A 117 15.56 2.30 14.70
CA VAL A 117 14.25 1.86 14.20
C VAL A 117 14.30 1.42 12.73
N GLY A 118 15.42 1.65 12.06
CA GLY A 118 15.65 1.15 10.71
C GLY A 118 17.09 1.34 10.27
N ARG A 119 17.59 0.40 9.48
CA ARG A 119 18.94 0.43 8.91
C ARG A 119 18.93 -0.09 7.48
N TRP A 120 19.74 0.54 6.65
CA TRP A 120 20.13 0.02 5.35
C TRP A 120 21.64 0.16 5.21
N SER A 121 22.29 -0.85 4.64
CA SER A 121 23.72 -0.81 4.36
C SER A 121 24.01 -1.27 2.93
N ARG A 122 25.05 -0.68 2.33
CA ARG A 122 25.65 -1.16 1.10
C ARG A 122 27.16 -0.95 1.12
N SER A 123 27.90 -1.94 0.66
CA SER A 123 29.37 -1.89 0.58
C SER A 123 29.88 -2.08 -0.84
N GLY A 124 31.07 -1.51 -1.09
CA GLY A 124 31.81 -1.69 -2.33
C GLY A 124 31.29 -0.86 -3.49
N ASN A 125 31.97 -1.04 -4.63
CA ASN A 125 31.58 -0.43 -5.90
C ASN A 125 30.26 -1.01 -6.38
N VAL A 126 29.26 -0.18 -6.63
CA VAL A 126 27.96 -0.64 -7.16
C VAL A 126 27.94 -0.46 -8.67
N ASN A 127 27.86 0.78 -9.13
CA ASN A 127 27.89 1.16 -10.54
C ASN A 127 28.12 2.69 -10.65
N SER A 128 28.14 3.20 -11.87
CA SER A 128 28.26 4.63 -12.14
C SER A 128 26.93 5.40 -12.10
N ASP A 129 25.81 4.75 -11.79
CA ASP A 129 24.46 5.32 -11.83
C ASP A 129 23.96 5.67 -10.42
N TRP A 130 22.92 6.49 -10.36
CA TRP A 130 22.19 6.74 -9.11
C TRP A 130 21.30 5.55 -8.78
N ASN A 131 21.47 4.99 -7.58
CA ASN A 131 20.73 3.84 -7.09
C ASN A 131 19.74 4.29 -6.01
N GLN A 132 18.65 3.52 -5.82
CA GLN A 132 17.64 3.82 -4.82
C GLN A 132 17.73 2.84 -3.65
N GLY A 133 17.74 3.37 -2.43
CA GLY A 133 17.68 2.62 -1.17
C GLY A 133 16.32 2.81 -0.50
N PHE A 134 15.90 1.81 0.28
CA PHE A 134 14.63 1.82 1.02
C PHE A 134 14.83 1.26 2.43
N ILE A 135 14.20 1.91 3.41
CA ILE A 135 14.08 1.43 4.79
C ILE A 135 12.60 1.40 5.15
N SER A 136 12.09 0.24 5.56
CA SER A 136 10.75 0.10 6.13
C SER A 136 10.79 0.51 7.60
N LEU A 137 9.90 1.39 8.01
CA LEU A 137 9.85 2.01 9.34
C LEU A 137 8.45 1.84 9.94
N PRO A 138 8.28 1.75 11.25
CA PRO A 138 6.96 1.87 11.87
C PRO A 138 6.36 3.26 11.59
N ALA A 139 5.14 3.35 11.08
CA ALA A 139 4.52 4.63 10.69
C ALA A 139 4.15 5.53 11.89
N ASN A 140 4.12 4.96 13.10
CA ASN A 140 3.85 5.65 14.36
C ASN A 140 5.13 6.04 15.12
N ALA A 141 6.32 5.76 14.60
CA ALA A 141 7.56 6.18 15.23
C ALA A 141 7.69 7.71 15.09
N GLU A 142 7.83 8.42 16.22
CA GLU A 142 8.28 9.81 16.21
C GLU A 142 9.78 9.80 15.88
N MET A 143 10.10 10.05 14.61
CA MET A 143 11.47 10.03 14.08
C MET A 143 12.09 11.43 14.19
N ASP A 144 13.33 11.51 14.67
CA ASP A 144 14.00 12.81 14.88
C ASP A 144 15.30 12.95 14.07
N LEU A 145 16.02 11.84 13.78
CA LEU A 145 17.35 11.92 13.16
C LEU A 145 17.63 10.79 12.15
N LEU A 146 18.10 11.22 10.97
CA LEU A 146 18.70 10.38 9.93
C LEU A 146 20.21 10.52 10.01
N TYR A 147 20.91 9.44 10.31
CA TYR A 147 22.37 9.39 10.19
C TYR A 147 22.75 8.69 8.90
N ILE A 148 23.46 9.42 8.04
CA ILE A 148 24.17 8.85 6.89
C ILE A 148 25.65 8.90 7.26
N ARG A 149 26.21 7.75 7.63
CA ARG A 149 27.62 7.66 8.03
C ARG A 149 28.35 6.75 7.05
N PRO A 150 29.44 7.21 6.41
CA PRO A 150 30.43 6.29 5.89
C PRO A 150 30.93 5.43 7.04
N ASN A 151 30.98 4.10 6.88
CA ASN A 151 31.55 3.23 7.89
C ASN A 151 33.00 3.69 8.15
N PRO A 152 33.39 4.06 9.39
CA PRO A 152 34.70 4.61 9.71
C PRO A 152 35.86 3.67 9.38
N ASP A 153 35.61 2.36 9.24
CA ASP A 153 36.60 1.36 8.83
C ASP A 153 36.84 1.32 7.30
N SER A 154 36.18 2.21 6.55
CA SER A 154 36.17 2.18 5.10
C SER A 154 36.62 3.52 4.48
N ALA A 155 37.68 3.49 3.67
CA ALA A 155 38.11 4.66 2.90
C ALA A 155 37.02 5.01 1.89
N CYS A 156 36.59 6.28 1.80
CA CYS A 156 35.57 6.71 0.84
C CYS A 156 35.96 8.05 0.20
N SER A 157 36.00 8.10 -1.13
CA SER A 157 36.08 9.34 -1.92
C SER A 157 34.77 9.51 -2.71
N ASN A 158 34.07 10.64 -2.60
CA ASN A 158 32.89 11.02 -3.41
C ASN A 158 31.56 10.33 -3.09
N LEU A 159 31.16 10.27 -1.81
CA LEU A 159 29.85 9.78 -1.41
C LEU A 159 28.83 10.94 -1.35
N TYR A 160 27.79 10.88 -2.17
CA TYR A 160 26.75 11.92 -2.25
C TYR A 160 25.38 11.34 -1.89
N PRO A 161 24.88 11.56 -0.66
CA PRO A 161 23.50 11.23 -0.35
C PRO A 161 22.54 12.19 -1.05
N GLY A 162 21.56 11.65 -1.78
CA GLY A 162 20.46 12.44 -2.34
C GLY A 162 19.42 12.82 -1.27
N ARG A 163 18.50 13.76 -1.59
CA ARG A 163 17.37 14.06 -0.70
C ARG A 163 16.49 12.82 -0.53
N GLY A 164 16.30 12.40 0.72
CA GLY A 164 15.33 11.37 1.05
C GLY A 164 13.91 11.94 1.18
N ARG A 165 12.90 11.09 0.98
CA ARG A 165 11.50 11.44 1.24
C ARG A 165 10.77 10.27 1.89
N MET A 166 9.81 10.59 2.75
CA MET A 166 8.86 9.58 3.22
C MET A 166 7.92 9.21 2.08
N CYS A 167 7.56 7.94 2.02
CA CYS A 167 6.49 7.45 1.14
C CYS A 167 5.12 7.99 1.62
N PRO A 168 4.13 8.16 0.72
CA PRO A 168 2.77 8.55 1.12
C PRO A 168 2.21 7.56 2.16
N GLY A 169 1.76 8.06 3.32
CA GLY A 169 1.21 7.22 4.41
C GLY A 169 1.72 7.55 5.82
N ALA A 170 2.75 8.39 5.98
CA ALA A 170 3.24 8.83 7.28
C ALA A 170 3.61 10.32 7.27
N TRP A 171 2.62 11.18 7.48
CA TRP A 171 2.79 12.63 7.60
C TRP A 171 2.42 13.10 9.01
N ARG A 172 3.19 12.71 10.01
CA ARG A 172 3.13 13.36 11.32
C ARG A 172 4.54 13.66 11.83
N GLY A 173 4.91 14.94 11.77
CA GLY A 173 5.96 15.48 12.65
C GLY A 173 7.36 15.73 12.07
N LEU A 174 7.51 16.10 10.80
CA LEU A 174 8.81 16.63 10.30
C LEU A 174 8.71 18.14 10.05
N LEU A 175 9.20 18.93 11.01
CA LEU A 175 9.68 20.31 10.84
C LEU A 175 11.02 20.45 11.57
#